data_AF-A0A1V3JBG0-F1
#
_entry.id   AF-A0A1V3JBG0-F1
#
_cell.length_a   1.000
_cell.length_b   1.000
_cell.length_c   1.000
_cell.angle_alpha   90.00
_cell.angle_beta   90.00
_cell.angle_gamma   90.00
#
_symmetry.space_group_name_H-M   'P 1'
#
loop_
_entity.id
_entity.type
_entity.pdbx_description
1 polymer ?
#
loop_
_entity_poly.entity_id
_entity_poly.type
_entity_poly.pdbx_seq_one_letter_code
_entity_poly.pdbx_strand_id
1 'polypeptide(L)'
;MKRILTALWVGFLATTVNANEQIANKETAGIFKNFVIQDNNLNKCLFPEIYRSTDRGIALLDKWWDDVENGGRLKRSHYLKLKRRLAQNIMPESLSEDFLSGELPDELDKQYQVALKKYAKMTTLKGKNACRQVGQYATDLVESYNEVDSKWDRPVASPF
;
A
#
# COMPACT_ATOMS: atom_id res chain seq x y z
N MET A 1 55.78 19.06 44.31
CA MET A 1 54.35 19.40 44.34
C MET A 1 53.61 18.47 43.39
N LYS A 2 52.62 17.71 43.90
CA LYS A 2 51.75 16.81 43.13
C LYS A 2 50.73 17.62 42.34
N ARG A 3 50.52 17.30 41.05
CA ARG A 3 49.23 17.49 40.36
C ARG A 3 49.00 16.34 39.36
N ILE A 4 48.09 15.46 39.76
CA ILE A 4 47.35 14.49 38.93
C ILE A 4 46.10 15.23 38.44
N LEU A 5 45.66 15.04 37.19
CA LEU A 5 44.26 15.13 36.72
C LEU A 5 44.26 14.68 35.24
N THR A 6 43.95 13.41 34.98
CA THR A 6 42.63 12.82 34.63
C THR A 6 42.31 12.90 33.13
N ALA A 7 42.24 11.71 32.54
CA ALA A 7 41.86 11.40 31.19
C ALA A 7 40.43 11.89 30.86
N LEU A 8 40.29 12.54 29.70
CA LEU A 8 38.99 12.79 29.09
C LEU A 8 38.50 11.50 28.42
N TRP A 9 37.44 10.93 28.98
CA TRP A 9 36.64 9.87 28.38
C TRP A 9 36.02 10.38 27.06
N VAL A 10 36.36 9.72 25.95
CA VAL A 10 35.62 9.87 24.69
C VAL A 10 34.32 9.08 24.85
N GLY A 11 33.24 9.80 25.16
CA GLY A 11 31.90 9.25 25.19
C GLY A 11 31.48 8.79 23.80
N PHE A 12 31.40 7.47 23.61
CA PHE A 12 30.66 6.87 22.50
C PHE A 12 29.17 7.22 22.69
N LEU A 13 28.66 8.13 21.86
CA LEU A 13 27.22 8.32 21.66
C LEU A 13 26.68 7.06 20.97
N ALA A 14 26.28 6.08 21.78
CA ALA A 14 25.43 4.99 21.33
C ALA A 14 24.03 5.57 21.06
N THR A 15 23.72 5.84 19.80
CA THR A 15 22.33 6.02 19.36
C THR A 15 21.60 4.70 19.60
N THR A 16 20.88 4.60 20.70
CA THR A 16 19.96 3.49 20.95
C THR A 16 18.79 3.64 19.99
N VAL A 17 18.92 3.08 18.78
CA VAL A 17 17.77 2.82 17.93
C VAL A 17 16.86 1.89 18.73
N ASN A 18 15.65 2.37 19.02
CA ASN A 18 14.72 1.68 19.90
C ASN A 18 14.35 0.34 19.26
N ALA A 19 14.63 -0.79 19.91
CA ALA A 19 14.41 -2.12 19.34
C ALA A 19 12.95 -2.35 18.93
N ASN A 20 12.00 -1.69 19.61
CA ASN A 20 10.58 -1.70 19.26
C ASN A 20 10.30 -0.98 17.92
N GLU A 21 11.03 0.09 17.62
CA GLU A 21 10.91 0.83 16.37
C GLU A 21 11.44 0.00 15.19
N GLN A 22 12.52 -0.76 15.41
CA GLN A 22 13.11 -1.63 14.39
C GLN A 22 12.25 -2.87 14.06
N ILE A 23 11.51 -3.39 15.06
CA ILE A 23 10.56 -4.50 14.87
C ILE A 23 9.31 -4.02 14.12
N ALA A 24 8.73 -2.88 14.51
CA ALA A 24 7.58 -2.27 13.82
C ALA A 24 7.90 -1.92 12.36
N ASN A 25 9.15 -1.52 12.09
CA ASN A 25 9.63 -1.18 10.75
C ASN A 25 9.75 -2.41 9.83
N LYS A 26 10.21 -3.56 10.35
CA LYS A 26 10.23 -4.82 9.59
C LYS A 26 8.84 -5.39 9.32
N GLU A 27 7.92 -5.22 10.25
CA GLU A 27 6.53 -5.66 10.10
C GLU A 27 5.81 -4.85 9.01
N THR A 28 5.97 -3.53 9.02
CA THR A 28 5.39 -2.61 8.03
C THR A 28 5.90 -2.88 6.61
N ALA A 29 7.20 -3.15 6.43
CA ALA A 29 7.73 -3.57 5.14
C ALA A 29 7.09 -4.89 4.62
N GLY A 30 6.75 -5.80 5.53
CA GLY A 30 6.00 -7.03 5.22
C GLY A 30 4.56 -6.75 4.77
N ILE A 31 3.89 -5.79 5.41
CA ILE A 31 2.54 -5.33 5.06
C ILE A 31 2.53 -4.73 3.65
N PHE A 32 3.43 -3.79 3.33
CA PHE A 32 3.51 -3.20 2.00
C PHE A 32 3.84 -4.21 0.90
N LYS A 33 4.73 -5.16 1.19
CA LYS A 33 4.99 -6.29 0.28
C LYS A 33 3.69 -7.05 -0.02
N ASN A 34 2.93 -7.43 1.02
CA ASN A 34 1.69 -8.18 0.85
C ASN A 34 0.68 -7.36 0.03
N PHE A 35 0.50 -6.08 0.37
CA PHE A 35 -0.38 -5.17 -0.37
C PHE A 35 -0.04 -5.11 -1.87
N VAL A 36 1.23 -4.87 -2.22
CA VAL A 36 1.66 -4.77 -3.63
C VAL A 36 1.43 -6.09 -4.39
N ILE A 37 1.71 -7.23 -3.78
CA ILE A 37 1.50 -8.54 -4.42
C ILE A 37 0.01 -8.83 -4.64
N GLN A 38 -0.83 -8.54 -3.65
CA GLN A 38 -2.28 -8.74 -3.79
C GLN A 38 -2.90 -7.77 -4.80
N ASP A 39 -2.43 -6.52 -4.82
CA ASP A 39 -2.81 -5.54 -5.83
C ASP A 39 -2.42 -6.01 -7.23
N ASN A 40 -1.21 -6.56 -7.41
CA ASN A 40 -0.80 -7.15 -8.69
C ASN A 40 -1.68 -8.35 -9.09
N ASN A 41 -2.11 -9.17 -8.14
CA ASN A 41 -3.02 -10.29 -8.41
C ASN A 41 -4.38 -9.79 -8.92
N LEU A 42 -4.97 -8.79 -8.24
CA LEU A 42 -6.21 -8.13 -8.66
C LEU A 42 -6.03 -7.52 -10.06
N ASN A 43 -4.98 -6.72 -10.25
CA ASN A 43 -4.72 -6.05 -11.52
C ASN A 43 -4.53 -7.04 -12.66
N LYS A 44 -3.78 -8.13 -12.44
CA LYS A 44 -3.54 -9.12 -13.51
C LYS A 44 -4.82 -9.82 -13.97
N CYS A 45 -5.77 -10.06 -13.08
CA CYS A 45 -6.99 -10.79 -13.39
C CYS A 45 -8.17 -9.88 -13.79
N LEU A 46 -8.30 -8.71 -13.15
CA LEU A 46 -9.48 -7.84 -13.27
C LEU A 46 -9.20 -6.55 -14.04
N PHE A 47 -7.95 -6.05 -14.02
CA PHE A 47 -7.55 -4.80 -14.68
C PHE A 47 -6.25 -4.99 -15.49
N PRO A 48 -6.23 -5.92 -16.46
CA PRO A 48 -5.00 -6.34 -17.13
C PRO A 48 -4.27 -5.20 -17.84
N GLU A 49 -4.99 -4.16 -18.28
CA GLU A 49 -4.45 -2.92 -18.83
C GLU A 49 -3.57 -2.17 -17.83
N ILE A 50 -4.02 -2.04 -16.58
CA ILE A 50 -3.24 -1.47 -15.48
C ILE A 50 -2.05 -2.38 -15.18
N TYR A 51 -2.25 -3.70 -15.13
CA TYR A 51 -1.16 -4.64 -14.91
C TYR A 51 -0.11 -4.65 -16.03
N ARG A 52 -0.44 -4.28 -17.28
CA ARG A 52 0.54 -4.23 -18.39
C ARG A 52 1.21 -2.86 -18.54
N SER A 53 0.63 -1.81 -17.97
CA SER A 53 1.19 -0.47 -18.02
C SER A 53 2.58 -0.35 -17.39
N THR A 54 3.39 0.58 -17.88
CA THR A 54 4.72 0.90 -17.35
C THR A 54 4.70 1.86 -16.18
N ASP A 55 3.66 2.69 -16.08
CA ASP A 55 3.44 3.71 -15.06
C ASP A 55 2.53 3.24 -13.91
N ARG A 56 2.17 1.95 -13.90
CA ARG A 56 1.23 1.34 -12.95
C ARG A 56 -0.22 1.84 -13.10
N GLY A 57 -0.55 2.36 -14.28
CA GLY A 57 -1.92 2.64 -14.69
C GLY A 57 -2.32 4.09 -14.49
N ILE A 58 -1.40 4.98 -14.11
CA ILE A 58 -1.69 6.41 -13.87
C ILE A 58 -2.33 7.04 -15.12
N ALA A 59 -1.69 6.94 -16.29
CA ALA A 59 -2.25 7.48 -17.53
C ALA A 59 -3.57 6.81 -17.96
N LEU A 60 -3.77 5.53 -17.60
CA LEU A 60 -5.03 4.83 -17.85
C LEU A 60 -6.15 5.32 -16.93
N LEU A 61 -5.85 5.61 -15.66
CA LEU A 61 -6.80 6.14 -14.70
C LEU A 61 -7.23 7.56 -15.08
N ASP A 62 -6.31 8.39 -15.56
CA ASP A 62 -6.61 9.72 -16.10
C ASP A 62 -7.51 9.59 -17.34
N LYS A 63 -7.15 8.69 -18.27
CA LYS A 63 -8.00 8.41 -19.43
C LYS A 63 -9.41 7.97 -19.04
N TRP A 64 -9.55 7.08 -18.05
CA TRP A 64 -10.86 6.64 -17.58
C TRP A 64 -11.67 7.74 -16.91
N TRP A 65 -11.01 8.71 -16.29
CA TRP A 65 -11.70 9.86 -15.72
C TRP A 65 -12.40 10.70 -16.78
N ASP A 66 -11.72 10.91 -17.91
CA ASP A 66 -12.19 11.69 -19.05
C ASP A 66 -13.15 10.90 -19.96
N ASP A 67 -13.03 9.57 -20.01
CA ASP A 67 -13.86 8.68 -20.82
C ASP A 67 -15.22 8.39 -20.15
N VAL A 68 -16.08 9.40 -20.10
CA VAL A 68 -17.43 9.29 -19.51
C VAL A 68 -18.34 8.41 -20.38
N GLU A 69 -18.25 8.55 -21.70
CA GLU A 69 -19.16 7.91 -22.66
C GLU A 69 -19.02 6.38 -22.69
N ASN A 70 -17.82 5.84 -22.47
CA ASN A 70 -17.58 4.39 -22.47
C ASN A 70 -17.46 3.78 -21.07
N GLY A 71 -18.04 4.46 -20.07
CA GLY A 71 -18.07 3.98 -18.69
C GLY A 71 -16.70 3.99 -17.99
N GLY A 72 -15.74 4.78 -18.47
CA GLY A 72 -14.43 4.94 -17.84
C GLY A 72 -14.53 5.36 -16.38
N ARG A 73 -15.41 6.33 -16.05
CA ARG A 73 -15.61 6.78 -14.66
C ARG A 73 -16.06 5.64 -13.74
N LEU A 74 -16.92 4.74 -14.22
CA LEU A 74 -17.36 3.57 -13.45
C LEU A 74 -16.19 2.59 -13.24
N LYS A 75 -15.39 2.32 -14.28
CA LYS A 75 -14.18 1.47 -14.16
C LYS A 75 -13.17 2.05 -13.18
N ARG A 76 -12.89 3.34 -13.26
CA ARG A 76 -12.01 4.07 -12.33
C ARG A 76 -12.54 4.00 -10.90
N SER A 77 -13.82 4.29 -10.70
CA SER A 77 -14.46 4.22 -9.39
C SER A 77 -14.36 2.81 -8.79
N HIS A 78 -14.65 1.78 -9.59
CA HIS A 78 -14.56 0.39 -9.16
C HIS A 78 -13.12 -0.01 -8.78
N TYR A 79 -12.14 0.37 -9.61
CA TYR A 79 -10.71 0.17 -9.32
C TYR A 79 -10.28 0.81 -8.01
N LEU A 80 -10.62 2.10 -7.81
CA LEU A 80 -10.27 2.83 -6.59
C LEU A 80 -10.98 2.25 -5.35
N LYS A 81 -12.24 1.82 -5.48
CA LYS A 81 -12.97 1.13 -4.39
C LYS A 81 -12.23 -0.15 -3.99
N LEU A 82 -11.82 -0.98 -4.94
CA LEU A 82 -11.08 -2.21 -4.66
C LEU A 82 -9.71 -1.96 -4.01
N LYS A 83 -8.94 -1.01 -4.52
CA LYS A 83 -7.66 -0.57 -3.93
C LYS A 83 -7.83 -0.15 -2.47
N ARG A 84 -8.85 0.67 -2.21
CA ARG A 84 -9.18 1.14 -0.86
C ARG A 84 -9.46 -0.03 0.08
N ARG A 85 -10.35 -0.94 -0.34
CA ARG A 85 -10.72 -2.12 0.46
C ARG A 85 -9.53 -3.04 0.70
N LEU A 86 -8.68 -3.21 -0.30
CA LEU A 86 -7.46 -4.00 -0.16
C LEU A 86 -6.53 -3.42 0.90
N ALA A 87 -6.33 -2.09 0.91
CA ALA A 87 -5.48 -1.43 1.91
C ALA A 87 -6.03 -1.65 3.31
N GLN A 88 -7.32 -1.40 3.52
CA GLN A 88 -8.00 -1.60 4.80
C GLN A 88 -7.99 -3.05 5.29
N ASN A 89 -8.01 -4.02 4.37
CA ASN A 89 -7.96 -5.44 4.72
C ASN A 89 -6.56 -5.92 5.08
N ILE A 90 -5.50 -5.30 4.55
CA ILE A 90 -4.10 -5.75 4.73
C ILE A 90 -3.36 -4.94 5.79
N MET A 91 -3.67 -3.66 5.91
CA MET A 91 -2.98 -2.72 6.79
C MET A 91 -3.75 -2.55 8.11
N PRO A 92 -3.05 -2.32 9.25
CA PRO A 92 -3.69 -1.80 10.45
C PRO A 92 -4.49 -0.53 10.17
N GLU A 93 -5.56 -0.28 10.93
CA GLU A 93 -6.50 0.82 10.68
C GLU A 93 -5.79 2.17 10.51
N SER A 94 -4.90 2.55 11.43
CA SER A 94 -4.13 3.80 11.36
C SER A 94 -3.26 3.90 10.10
N LEU A 95 -2.53 2.83 9.76
CA LEU A 95 -1.70 2.81 8.56
C LEU A 95 -2.54 2.90 7.28
N SER A 96 -3.70 2.25 7.27
CA SER A 96 -4.63 2.30 6.14
C SER A 96 -5.21 3.70 5.97
N GLU A 97 -5.49 4.42 7.06
CA GLU A 97 -5.99 5.80 7.00
C GLU A 97 -4.93 6.73 6.41
N ASP A 98 -3.71 6.71 6.93
CA ASP A 98 -2.59 7.52 6.43
C ASP A 98 -2.30 7.21 4.95
N PHE A 99 -2.34 5.94 4.57
CA PHE A 99 -2.18 5.50 3.18
C PHE A 99 -3.26 6.06 2.25
N LEU A 100 -4.52 6.09 2.72
CA LEU A 100 -5.68 6.52 1.95
C LEU A 100 -5.92 8.03 1.98
N SER A 101 -5.31 8.77 2.91
CA SER A 101 -5.27 10.23 2.87
C SER A 101 -4.08 10.76 2.08
N GLY A 102 -3.11 9.90 1.73
CA GLY A 102 -1.85 10.32 1.13
C GLY A 102 -0.91 11.00 2.13
N GLU A 103 -1.12 10.78 3.43
CA GLU A 103 -0.38 11.40 4.53
C GLU A 103 0.56 10.40 5.21
N LEU A 104 1.00 9.35 4.49
CA LEU A 104 2.02 8.44 4.98
C LEU A 104 3.26 9.23 5.43
N PRO A 105 3.77 8.97 6.65
CA PRO A 105 5.06 9.51 7.06
C PRO A 105 6.15 9.15 6.05
N ASP A 106 7.10 10.06 5.82
CA ASP A 106 8.17 9.92 4.80
C ASP A 106 8.87 8.57 4.81
N GLU A 107 9.14 8.01 6.00
CA GLU A 107 9.81 6.72 6.13
C GLU A 107 8.93 5.55 5.68
N LEU A 108 7.62 5.62 5.93
CA LEU A 108 6.66 4.62 5.48
C LEU A 108 6.37 4.76 3.98
N ASP A 109 6.28 5.98 3.45
CA ASP A 109 6.19 6.19 2.01
C ASP A 109 7.43 5.63 1.30
N LYS A 110 8.65 5.91 1.78
CA LYS A 110 9.87 5.30 1.20
C LYS A 110 9.80 3.78 1.18
N GLN A 111 9.34 3.15 2.26
CA GLN A 111 9.16 1.69 2.28
C GLN A 111 8.12 1.21 1.28
N TYR A 112 7.01 1.93 1.17
CA TYR A 112 5.99 1.65 0.17
C TYR A 112 6.54 1.77 -1.26
N GLN A 113 7.28 2.83 -1.58
CA GLN A 113 7.94 3.01 -2.88
C GLN A 113 8.97 1.89 -3.16
N VAL A 114 9.74 1.48 -2.15
CA VAL A 114 10.66 0.34 -2.27
C VAL A 114 9.90 -0.95 -2.56
N ALA A 115 8.80 -1.21 -1.85
CA ALA A 115 7.96 -2.38 -2.08
C ALA A 115 7.37 -2.37 -3.50
N LEU A 116 6.86 -1.22 -3.96
CA LEU A 116 6.33 -1.05 -5.30
C LEU A 116 7.36 -1.36 -6.38
N LYS A 117 8.60 -0.90 -6.21
CA LYS A 117 9.69 -1.17 -7.15
C LYS A 117 10.14 -2.63 -7.09
N LYS A 118 10.36 -3.17 -5.90
CA LYS A 118 10.91 -4.52 -5.69
C LYS A 118 9.94 -5.62 -6.08
N TYR A 119 8.64 -5.41 -5.87
CA TYR A 119 7.59 -6.39 -6.13
C TYR A 119 6.73 -6.01 -7.34
N ALA A 120 7.22 -5.11 -8.20
CA ALA A 120 6.56 -4.75 -9.44
C ALA A 120 6.24 -6.00 -10.27
N LYS A 121 4.98 -6.14 -10.69
CA LYS A 121 4.47 -7.29 -11.47
C LYS A 121 4.68 -8.67 -10.83
N MET A 122 5.05 -8.75 -9.55
CA MET A 122 5.13 -10.01 -8.84
C MET A 122 3.72 -10.47 -8.44
N THR A 123 3.40 -11.74 -8.72
CA THR A 123 2.08 -12.33 -8.43
C THR A 123 2.23 -13.69 -7.76
N THR A 124 1.25 -14.08 -6.94
CA THR A 124 1.19 -15.43 -6.33
C THR A 124 0.27 -16.40 -7.07
N LEU A 125 -0.34 -15.96 -8.18
CA LEU A 125 -1.28 -16.75 -8.97
C LEU A 125 -0.62 -18.03 -9.52
N LYS A 126 -1.17 -19.19 -9.16
CA LYS A 126 -0.76 -20.50 -9.63
C LYS A 126 -1.97 -21.29 -10.14
N GLY A 127 -1.85 -21.88 -11.32
CA GLY A 127 -2.87 -22.76 -11.89
C GLY A 127 -4.01 -22.05 -12.62
N LYS A 128 -4.90 -22.86 -13.22
CA LYS A 128 -5.95 -22.39 -14.15
C LYS A 128 -7.10 -21.63 -13.47
N ASN A 129 -7.32 -21.85 -12.17
CA ASN A 129 -8.44 -21.27 -11.42
C ASN A 129 -8.07 -20.02 -10.60
N ALA A 130 -6.82 -19.55 -10.69
CA ALA A 130 -6.32 -18.46 -9.85
C ALA A 130 -7.15 -17.17 -10.02
N CYS A 131 -7.50 -16.79 -11.25
CA CYS A 131 -8.31 -15.58 -11.47
C CYS A 131 -9.76 -15.72 -11.01
N ARG A 132 -10.31 -16.94 -10.95
CA ARG A 132 -11.64 -17.16 -10.34
C ARG A 132 -11.60 -16.89 -8.84
N GLN A 133 -10.55 -17.34 -8.15
CA GLN A 133 -10.35 -17.08 -6.72
C GLN A 133 -10.10 -15.59 -6.45
N VAL A 134 -9.32 -14.92 -7.29
CA VAL A 134 -9.12 -13.46 -7.21
C VAL A 134 -10.43 -12.71 -7.42
N GLY A 135 -11.27 -13.15 -8.37
CA GLY A 135 -12.60 -12.58 -8.58
C GLY A 135 -13.48 -12.70 -7.34
N GLN A 136 -13.54 -13.88 -6.72
CA GLN A 136 -14.28 -14.07 -5.47
C GLN A 136 -13.74 -13.17 -4.35
N TYR A 137 -12.42 -13.13 -4.17
CA TYR A 137 -11.79 -12.27 -3.17
C TYR A 137 -12.12 -10.78 -3.39
N ALA A 138 -12.13 -10.32 -4.64
CA ALA A 138 -12.52 -8.96 -4.99
C ALA A 138 -14.00 -8.67 -4.66
N THR A 139 -14.89 -9.63 -4.93
CA THR A 139 -16.30 -9.55 -4.51
C THR A 139 -16.41 -9.45 -2.99
N ASP A 140 -15.75 -10.34 -2.25
CA ASP A 140 -15.79 -10.36 -0.78
C ASP A 140 -15.26 -9.04 -0.19
N LEU A 141 -14.20 -8.46 -0.77
CA LEU A 141 -13.66 -7.15 -0.38
C LEU A 141 -14.68 -6.01 -0.55
N VAL A 142 -15.57 -6.10 -1.55
CA VAL A 142 -16.58 -5.08 -1.83
C VAL A 142 -17.86 -5.32 -1.04
N GLU A 143 -18.28 -6.58 -0.87
CA GLU A 143 -19.54 -6.96 -0.20
C GLU A 143 -19.45 -6.94 1.33
N SER A 144 -18.27 -7.16 1.91
CA SER A 144 -18.02 -6.96 3.35
C SER A 144 -18.05 -5.48 3.77
N TYR A 145 -18.29 -4.56 2.83
CA TYR A 145 -18.41 -3.14 3.11
C TYR A 145 -19.82 -2.77 3.58
N ASN A 146 -19.91 -2.32 4.83
CA ASN A 146 -21.10 -1.68 5.34
C ASN A 146 -21.09 -0.18 4.97
N GLU A 147 -21.88 0.23 3.98
CA GLU A 147 -21.90 1.62 3.49
C GLU A 147 -22.44 2.63 4.52
N VAL A 148 -23.08 2.18 5.62
CA VAL A 148 -23.58 3.05 6.70
C VAL A 148 -22.62 3.18 7.89
N ASP A 149 -21.44 2.55 7.84
CA ASP A 149 -20.41 2.73 8.86
C ASP A 149 -19.62 4.02 8.59
N SER A 150 -19.96 5.08 9.34
CA SER A 150 -19.49 6.46 9.17
C SER A 150 -17.98 6.63 9.31
N LYS A 151 -17.26 5.64 9.84
CA LYS A 151 -15.78 5.65 9.84
C LYS A 151 -15.20 5.57 8.42
N TRP A 152 -16.01 5.21 7.42
CA TRP A 152 -15.59 5.07 6.03
C TRP A 152 -16.11 6.17 5.08
N ASP A 153 -16.84 7.17 5.58
CA ASP A 153 -17.41 8.29 4.82
C ASP A 153 -16.42 9.42 4.49
N ARG A 154 -15.16 9.29 4.90
CA ARG A 154 -14.15 10.31 4.58
C ARG A 154 -13.80 10.28 3.08
N PRO A 155 -13.76 11.45 2.41
CA PRO A 155 -13.21 11.53 1.06
C PRO A 155 -11.77 11.02 1.09
N VAL A 156 -11.50 9.98 0.31
CA VAL A 156 -10.18 9.36 0.16
C VAL A 156 -9.43 10.14 -0.90
N ALA A 157 -8.33 10.78 -0.52
CA ALA A 157 -7.39 11.31 -1.50
C ALA A 157 -6.62 10.13 -2.07
N SER A 158 -6.79 9.87 -3.37
CA SER A 158 -6.02 8.84 -4.06
C SER A 158 -4.52 9.13 -3.86
N PRO A 159 -3.70 8.17 -3.38
CA PRO A 159 -2.25 8.33 -3.37
C PRO A 159 -1.64 8.19 -4.80
N PHE A 160 -2.49 8.24 -5.83
CA PHE A 160 -2.18 8.21 -7.25
C PHE A 160 -2.77 9.44 -7.93
#